data_AF-A0A496DK56-F1
#
_entry.id   AF-A0A496DK56-F1
#
_cell.length_a   1.000
_cell.length_b   1.000
_cell.length_c   1.000
_cell.angle_alpha   90.00
_cell.angle_beta   90.00
_cell.angle_gamma   90.00
#
_symmetry.space_group_name_H-M   'P 1'
#
loop_
_entity.id
_entity.type
_entity.pdbx_description
1 polymer ?
#
loop_
_entity_poly.entity_id
_entity_poly.type
_entity_poly.pdbx_seq_one_letter_code
_entity_poly.pdbx_strand_id
1 'polypeptide(L)'
;MDKINSLFTIGNVNEDNAQKIFADIATELFEHCFIKQGEAVKYKFLEVEFYFWSEAHKDNKLDNEGKKEVPFVYPRNNTQPAQYLVHASGMDLCFKSDNGYGGILIRSLLRIEGKEQSVVTGPWDCCYALINYMGGSENVFPKLTYGEEKDTQVELETAIRHNVPVGSSMKNAPYCFYNKKYMHKSGKWGFEDAELKRYNPSTRKSVVNTYSIKPWNR
;
A
#
# COMPACT_ATOMS: atom_id res chain seq x y z
N MET A 1 -8.98 -19.39 10.92
CA MET A 1 -8.25 -18.10 11.08
C MET A 1 -8.76 -17.17 9.99
N ASP A 2 -9.07 -15.91 10.30
CA ASP A 2 -9.49 -14.92 9.30
C ASP A 2 -8.44 -14.85 8.16
N LYS A 3 -8.88 -14.83 6.89
CA LYS A 3 -7.99 -14.81 5.72
C LYS A 3 -7.06 -13.58 5.74
N ILE A 4 -7.57 -12.43 6.20
CA ILE A 4 -6.77 -11.21 6.39
C ILE A 4 -5.68 -11.46 7.43
N ASN A 5 -6.04 -12.09 8.56
CA ASN A 5 -5.08 -12.34 9.62
C ASN A 5 -3.94 -13.25 9.14
N SER A 6 -4.25 -14.26 8.32
CA SER A 6 -3.23 -15.13 7.72
C SER A 6 -2.32 -14.35 6.77
N LEU A 7 -2.88 -13.47 5.93
CA LEU A 7 -2.13 -12.67 4.96
C LEU A 7 -1.08 -11.76 5.61
N PHE A 8 -1.39 -11.24 6.81
CA PHE A 8 -0.52 -10.32 7.56
C PHE A 8 0.25 -10.99 8.71
N THR A 9 0.17 -12.32 8.83
CA THR A 9 1.00 -13.12 9.75
C THR A 9 2.09 -13.80 8.93
N ILE A 10 3.17 -13.07 8.68
CA ILE A 10 4.24 -13.53 7.80
C ILE A 10 5.22 -14.46 8.53
N GLY A 11 5.63 -15.51 7.81
CA GLY A 11 6.60 -16.49 8.30
C GLY A 11 8.05 -16.01 8.19
N ASN A 12 8.97 -16.95 7.99
CA ASN A 12 10.40 -16.66 7.86
C ASN A 12 10.72 -16.03 6.49
N VAL A 13 10.68 -14.70 6.45
CA VAL A 13 11.15 -13.90 5.31
C VAL A 13 12.66 -13.73 5.40
N ASN A 14 13.35 -14.00 4.29
CA ASN A 14 14.78 -13.75 4.07
C ASN A 14 15.02 -13.18 2.67
N GLU A 15 16.27 -12.81 2.35
CA GLU A 15 16.60 -12.16 1.07
C GLU A 15 16.26 -13.02 -0.16
N ASP A 16 16.39 -14.35 -0.06
CA ASP A 16 16.12 -15.27 -1.17
C ASP A 16 14.63 -15.44 -1.48
N ASN A 17 13.77 -15.36 -0.45
CA ASN A 17 12.34 -15.65 -0.58
C ASN A 17 11.42 -14.41 -0.49
N ALA A 18 11.95 -13.26 -0.04
CA ALA A 18 11.17 -12.06 0.23
C ALA A 18 10.34 -11.60 -0.96
N GLN A 19 10.94 -11.57 -2.15
CA GLN A 19 10.22 -11.14 -3.36
C GLN A 19 9.00 -12.01 -3.63
N LYS A 20 9.14 -13.34 -3.51
CA LYS A 20 8.03 -14.26 -3.73
C LYS A 20 6.94 -14.07 -2.68
N ILE A 21 7.31 -14.00 -1.40
CA ILE A 21 6.35 -13.83 -0.30
C ILE A 21 5.58 -12.52 -0.46
N PHE A 22 6.28 -11.41 -0.76
CA PHE A 22 5.61 -10.12 -0.97
C PHE A 22 4.73 -10.12 -2.22
N ALA A 23 5.14 -10.80 -3.29
CA ALA A 23 4.31 -10.97 -4.49
C ALA A 23 3.04 -11.77 -4.18
N ASP A 24 3.14 -12.90 -3.47
CA ASP A 24 1.99 -13.70 -3.08
C ASP A 24 1.01 -12.87 -2.22
N ILE A 25 1.54 -12.08 -1.28
CA ILE A 25 0.73 -11.19 -0.43
C ILE A 25 0.07 -10.08 -1.28
N ALA A 26 0.81 -9.46 -2.19
CA ALA A 26 0.31 -8.40 -3.05
C ALA A 26 -0.79 -8.91 -4.00
N THR A 27 -0.63 -10.11 -4.55
CA THR A 27 -1.66 -10.77 -5.37
C THR A 27 -2.96 -10.93 -4.58
N GLU A 28 -2.92 -11.55 -3.40
CA GLU A 28 -4.11 -11.69 -2.55
C GLU A 28 -4.70 -10.34 -2.13
N LEU A 29 -3.85 -9.35 -1.83
CA LEU A 29 -4.28 -8.01 -1.44
C LEU A 29 -5.01 -7.30 -2.59
N PHE A 30 -4.54 -7.44 -3.83
CA PHE A 30 -5.11 -6.74 -4.97
C PHE A 30 -6.33 -7.47 -5.55
N GLU A 31 -6.30 -8.81 -5.58
CA GLU A 31 -7.39 -9.62 -6.14
C GLU A 31 -8.56 -9.76 -5.18
N HIS A 32 -8.31 -9.89 -3.88
CA HIS A 32 -9.37 -10.24 -2.93
C HIS A 32 -9.68 -9.15 -1.93
N CYS A 33 -8.73 -8.27 -1.60
CA CYS A 33 -8.93 -7.29 -0.54
C CYS A 33 -9.41 -5.93 -1.07
N PHE A 34 -10.18 -5.24 -0.24
CA PHE A 34 -10.52 -3.84 -0.42
C PHE A 34 -10.74 -3.18 0.94
N ILE A 35 -10.67 -1.86 0.99
CA ILE A 35 -11.00 -1.09 2.18
C ILE A 35 -12.40 -0.52 2.01
N LYS A 36 -13.31 -0.86 2.92
CA LYS A 36 -14.66 -0.29 3.00
C LYS A 36 -14.65 0.89 3.96
N GLN A 37 -15.21 2.03 3.59
CA GLN A 37 -15.36 3.21 4.45
C GLN A 37 -16.84 3.59 4.51
N GLY A 38 -17.49 3.29 5.63
CA GLY A 38 -18.95 3.32 5.72
C GLY A 38 -19.60 2.40 4.70
N GLU A 39 -20.85 2.65 4.32
CA GLU A 39 -21.57 1.81 3.35
C GLU A 39 -21.37 2.26 1.89
N ALA A 40 -20.98 3.51 1.66
CA ALA A 40 -20.99 4.12 0.33
C ALA A 40 -19.67 3.98 -0.46
N VAL A 41 -18.54 3.83 0.23
CA VAL A 41 -17.22 3.96 -0.39
C VAL A 41 -16.40 2.69 -0.27
N LYS A 42 -15.86 2.25 -1.42
CA LYS A 42 -14.92 1.13 -1.55
C LYS A 42 -13.61 1.62 -2.14
N TYR A 43 -12.50 1.21 -1.55
CA TYR A 43 -11.16 1.47 -2.07
C TYR A 43 -10.50 0.15 -2.48
N LYS A 44 -10.09 0.03 -3.74
CA LYS A 44 -9.23 -1.07 -4.21
C LYS A 44 -7.76 -0.61 -4.24
N PHE A 45 -6.83 -1.53 -4.04
CA PHE A 45 -5.40 -1.23 -4.11
C PHE A 45 -4.94 -1.02 -5.55
N LEU A 46 -4.15 0.03 -5.78
CA LEU A 46 -3.50 0.29 -7.07
C LEU A 46 -1.98 0.27 -6.97
N GLU A 47 -1.42 0.66 -5.83
CA GLU A 47 0.03 0.68 -5.58
C GLU A 47 0.31 0.53 -4.08
N VAL A 48 1.22 -0.38 -3.74
CA VAL A 48 1.71 -0.60 -2.37
C VAL A 48 3.22 -0.84 -2.34
N GLU A 49 3.86 -0.55 -1.21
CA GLU A 49 5.29 -0.84 -0.98
C GLU A 49 5.48 -1.66 0.28
N PHE A 50 6.33 -2.69 0.21
CA PHE A 50 6.66 -3.55 1.33
C PHE A 50 7.89 -3.05 2.06
N TYR A 51 7.78 -3.01 3.39
CA TYR A 51 8.85 -2.64 4.30
C TYR A 51 8.86 -3.65 5.45
N PHE A 52 9.87 -4.51 5.49
CA PHE A 52 9.98 -5.55 6.51
C PHE A 52 11.41 -5.73 6.97
N TRP A 53 11.59 -5.87 8.27
CA TRP A 53 12.89 -6.14 8.87
C TRP A 53 12.80 -7.34 9.81
N SER A 54 13.76 -8.25 9.66
CA SER A 54 14.07 -9.34 10.59
C SER A 54 15.58 -9.60 10.56
N GLU A 55 16.09 -10.45 11.46
CA GLU A 55 17.50 -10.85 11.40
C GLU A 55 17.86 -11.60 10.10
N ALA A 56 16.89 -12.26 9.47
CA ALA A 56 17.08 -12.99 8.22
C ALA A 56 16.82 -12.13 6.96
N HIS A 57 16.18 -10.95 7.13
CA HIS A 57 15.88 -9.99 6.07
C HIS A 57 16.19 -8.56 6.56
N LYS A 58 17.42 -8.10 6.30
CA LYS A 58 17.93 -6.83 6.83
C LYS A 58 17.68 -5.68 5.87
N ASP A 59 16.43 -5.20 5.81
CA ASP A 59 16.08 -3.96 5.09
C ASP A 59 16.61 -2.74 5.86
N ASN A 60 17.92 -2.51 5.72
CA ASN A 60 18.67 -1.46 6.39
C ASN A 60 18.86 -0.24 5.48
N LYS A 61 19.11 0.91 6.11
CA LYS A 61 19.62 2.14 5.52
C LYS A 61 20.81 2.64 6.33
N LEU A 62 21.55 3.60 5.79
CA LEU A 62 22.48 4.38 6.60
C LEU A 62 21.72 5.34 7.53
N ASP A 63 22.29 5.57 8.71
CA ASP A 63 21.86 6.62 9.63
C ASP A 63 22.06 8.02 9.01
N ASN A 64 21.58 9.05 9.71
CA ASN A 64 21.61 10.43 9.19
C ASN A 64 23.05 10.96 9.00
N GLU A 65 24.05 10.34 9.62
CA GLU A 65 25.46 10.68 9.47
C GLU A 65 26.16 9.87 8.37
N GLY A 66 25.48 8.88 7.79
CA GLY A 66 26.05 8.00 6.76
C GLY A 66 27.07 6.99 7.26
N LYS A 67 27.14 6.74 8.58
CA LYS A 67 28.22 5.98 9.22
C LYS A 67 27.82 4.59 9.66
N LYS A 68 26.54 4.37 9.96
CA LYS A 68 26.06 3.11 10.52
C LYS A 68 24.82 2.62 9.79
N GLU A 69 24.76 1.32 9.56
CA GLU A 69 23.51 0.68 9.14
C GLU A 69 22.52 0.58 10.30
N VAL A 70 21.30 1.02 10.03
CA VAL A 70 20.15 0.92 10.92
C VAL A 70 18.96 0.38 10.14
N PRO A 71 18.00 -0.29 10.79
CA PRO A 71 16.76 -0.71 10.14
C PRO A 71 16.11 0.48 9.43
N PHE A 72 15.71 0.28 8.17
CA PHE A 72 14.93 1.28 7.44
C PHE A 72 13.51 1.35 7.99
N VAL A 73 12.99 0.20 8.44
CA VAL A 73 11.69 0.07 9.07
C VAL A 73 11.78 0.45 10.55
N TYR A 74 10.78 1.17 11.06
CA TYR A 74 10.70 1.47 12.49
C TYR A 74 10.26 0.22 13.29
N PRO A 75 10.93 -0.10 14.42
CA PRO A 75 10.46 -1.11 15.35
C PRO A 75 9.03 -0.82 15.80
N ARG A 76 8.18 -1.84 15.76
CA ARG A 76 6.77 -1.75 16.16
C ARG A 76 6.35 -3.04 16.86
N ASN A 77 5.57 -2.93 17.94
CA ASN A 77 5.04 -4.07 18.69
C ASN A 77 3.58 -4.33 18.28
N ASN A 78 3.38 -4.70 17.02
CA ASN A 78 2.05 -4.96 16.49
C ASN A 78 1.64 -6.41 16.80
N THR A 79 0.77 -6.59 17.79
CA THR A 79 0.34 -7.92 18.24
C THR A 79 -0.81 -8.49 17.40
N GLN A 80 -1.45 -7.67 16.56
CA GLN A 80 -2.58 -8.06 15.71
C GLN A 80 -2.26 -7.80 14.23
N PRO A 81 -2.48 -8.78 13.33
CA PRO A 81 -2.25 -8.58 11.90
C PRO A 81 -3.15 -7.48 11.31
N ALA A 82 -2.69 -6.85 10.22
CA ALA A 82 -3.44 -5.91 9.38
C ALA A 82 -3.93 -4.63 10.08
N GLN A 83 -3.31 -4.23 11.21
CA GLN A 83 -3.62 -2.96 11.85
C GLN A 83 -3.06 -1.78 11.04
N TYR A 84 -3.84 -0.71 10.95
CA TYR A 84 -3.37 0.55 10.37
C TYR A 84 -2.37 1.22 11.31
N LEU A 85 -1.25 1.69 10.74
CA LEU A 85 -0.29 2.55 11.44
C LEU A 85 -0.07 3.81 10.62
N VAL A 86 -0.35 4.96 11.21
CA VAL A 86 0.00 6.27 10.63
C VAL A 86 1.41 6.65 11.08
N HIS A 87 2.26 7.05 10.13
CA HIS A 87 3.63 7.49 10.39
C HIS A 87 4.05 8.57 9.39
N ALA A 88 5.29 9.06 9.50
CA ALA A 88 5.78 10.22 8.74
C ALA A 88 5.67 10.08 7.21
N SER A 89 5.62 8.85 6.67
CA SER A 89 5.54 8.61 5.23
C SER A 89 4.12 8.34 4.73
N GLY A 90 3.13 8.20 5.63
CA GLY A 90 1.74 7.89 5.28
C GLY A 90 1.13 6.84 6.20
N MET A 91 0.50 5.83 5.62
CA MET A 91 -0.20 4.79 6.36
C MET A 91 0.16 3.38 5.88
N ASP A 92 0.55 2.55 6.84
CA ASP A 92 0.86 1.14 6.65
C ASP A 92 -0.31 0.25 7.06
N LEU A 93 -0.45 -0.90 6.40
CA LEU A 93 -1.06 -2.11 6.97
C LEU A 93 0.03 -2.96 7.59
N CYS A 94 0.01 -3.15 8.91
CA CYS A 94 1.13 -3.77 9.64
C CYS A 94 1.08 -5.30 9.62
N PHE A 95 2.26 -5.91 9.48
CA PHE A 95 2.46 -7.32 9.79
C PHE A 95 2.43 -7.54 11.31
N LYS A 96 2.04 -8.73 11.74
CA LYS A 96 2.19 -9.14 13.15
C LYS A 96 3.68 -9.28 13.48
N SER A 97 4.10 -8.73 14.62
CA SER A 97 5.51 -8.59 14.99
C SER A 97 6.19 -9.85 15.59
N ASP A 98 5.80 -11.06 15.17
CA ASP A 98 6.32 -12.30 15.76
C ASP A 98 7.74 -12.65 15.24
N ASN A 99 7.98 -12.52 13.93
CA ASN A 99 9.21 -12.97 13.25
C ASN A 99 10.04 -11.81 12.66
N GLY A 100 9.74 -10.58 13.08
CA GLY A 100 10.23 -9.34 12.50
C GLY A 100 9.15 -8.28 12.57
N TYR A 101 9.39 -7.09 12.02
CA TYR A 101 8.44 -5.99 12.07
C TYR A 101 8.41 -5.22 10.75
N GLY A 102 7.24 -4.67 10.43
CA GLY A 102 7.03 -4.12 9.11
C GLY A 102 5.57 -3.95 8.76
N GLY A 103 5.37 -3.57 7.51
CA GLY A 103 4.05 -3.39 6.94
C GLY A 103 4.10 -3.08 5.46
N ILE A 104 2.92 -2.79 4.95
CA ILE A 104 2.64 -2.48 3.57
C ILE A 104 2.17 -1.03 3.50
N LEU A 105 3.01 -0.15 2.99
CA LEU A 105 2.69 1.26 2.78
C LEU A 105 1.69 1.38 1.63
N ILE A 106 0.53 1.98 1.90
CA ILE A 106 -0.48 2.24 0.88
C ILE A 106 -0.09 3.51 0.11
N ARG A 107 0.05 3.42 -1.22
CA ARG A 107 0.52 4.55 -2.05
C ARG A 107 -0.51 5.09 -3.02
N SER A 108 -1.30 4.20 -3.62
CA SER A 108 -2.39 4.59 -4.50
C SER A 108 -3.58 3.65 -4.35
N LEU A 109 -4.78 4.22 -4.37
CA LEU A 109 -6.06 3.51 -4.25
C LEU A 109 -7.00 3.94 -5.37
N LEU A 110 -7.83 3.01 -5.86
CA LEU A 110 -9.01 3.32 -6.65
C LEU A 110 -10.17 3.52 -5.70
N ARG A 111 -10.68 4.75 -5.60
CA ARG A 111 -11.88 5.09 -4.84
C ARG A 111 -13.11 4.91 -5.73
N ILE A 112 -14.07 4.15 -5.23
CA ILE A 112 -15.35 3.86 -5.87
C ILE A 112 -16.46 4.33 -4.94
N GLU A 113 -17.34 5.19 -5.44
CA GLU A 113 -18.53 5.67 -4.74
C GLU A 113 -19.71 5.67 -5.72
N GLY A 114 -20.65 4.73 -5.53
CA GLY A 114 -21.69 4.46 -6.51
C GLY A 114 -21.10 4.09 -7.88
N LYS A 115 -21.35 4.91 -8.91
CA LYS A 115 -20.81 4.72 -10.26
C LYS A 115 -19.53 5.52 -10.52
N GLU A 116 -19.13 6.39 -9.59
CA GLU A 116 -17.96 7.23 -9.78
C GLU A 116 -16.68 6.50 -9.39
N GLN A 117 -15.66 6.65 -10.23
CA GLN A 117 -14.32 6.15 -9.98
C GLN A 117 -13.31 7.30 -10.01
N SER A 118 -12.42 7.31 -9.04
CA SER A 118 -11.35 8.30 -8.92
C SER A 118 -10.12 7.65 -8.30
N VAL A 119 -8.94 8.21 -8.59
CA VAL A 119 -7.70 7.73 -7.99
C VAL A 119 -7.34 8.58 -6.78
N VAL A 120 -6.97 7.94 -5.68
CA VAL A 120 -6.24 8.57 -4.57
C VAL A 120 -4.78 8.19 -4.76
N THR A 121 -3.86 9.14 -4.87
CA THR A 121 -2.46 8.83 -5.20
C THR A 121 -1.49 9.69 -4.41
N GLY A 122 -0.51 9.03 -3.79
CA GLY A 122 0.33 9.57 -2.74
C GLY A 122 -0.03 8.92 -1.39
N PRO A 123 0.96 8.52 -0.58
CA PRO A 123 0.68 7.79 0.66
C PRO A 123 -0.04 8.64 1.72
N TRP A 124 0.24 9.95 1.78
CA TRP A 124 -0.50 10.88 2.65
C TRP A 124 -1.92 11.15 2.14
N ASP A 125 -2.12 11.25 0.83
CA ASP A 125 -3.47 11.34 0.24
C ASP A 125 -4.30 10.09 0.57
N CYS A 126 -3.69 8.89 0.50
CA CYS A 126 -4.35 7.65 0.87
C CYS A 126 -4.72 7.62 2.36
N CYS A 127 -3.80 8.03 3.23
CA CYS A 127 -4.06 8.21 4.65
C CYS A 127 -5.27 9.14 4.88
N TYR A 128 -5.22 10.36 4.33
CA TYR A 128 -6.30 11.33 4.45
C TYR A 128 -7.62 10.86 3.87
N ALA A 129 -7.63 10.17 2.72
CA ALA A 129 -8.87 9.64 2.16
C ALA A 129 -9.53 8.63 3.09
N LEU A 130 -8.73 7.82 3.79
CA LEU A 130 -9.22 6.77 4.68
C LEU A 130 -9.60 7.29 6.07
N ILE A 131 -8.92 8.33 6.58
CA ILE A 131 -9.10 8.77 7.97
C ILE A 131 -9.69 10.19 8.16
N ASN A 132 -9.67 11.06 7.15
CA ASN A 132 -10.21 12.41 7.34
C ASN A 132 -11.72 12.38 7.52
N TYR A 133 -12.21 13.24 8.42
CA TYR A 133 -13.63 13.43 8.69
C TYR A 133 -14.36 12.13 9.09
N MET A 134 -13.64 11.19 9.70
CA MET A 134 -14.24 10.07 10.42
C MET A 134 -14.85 10.54 11.75
N GLY A 135 -15.79 9.77 12.29
CA GLY A 135 -16.48 10.05 13.55
C GLY A 135 -17.92 10.57 13.34
N GLY A 136 -18.58 10.95 14.43
CA GLY A 136 -20.01 11.30 14.42
C GLY A 136 -20.91 10.09 14.67
N SER A 137 -22.19 10.19 14.30
CA SER A 137 -23.21 9.16 14.57
C SER A 137 -23.15 7.95 13.63
N GLU A 138 -22.41 8.03 12.53
CA GLU A 138 -22.28 6.95 11.54
C GLU A 138 -20.95 6.20 11.68
N ASN A 139 -20.99 4.87 11.53
CA ASN A 139 -19.78 4.06 11.53
C ASN A 139 -19.07 4.14 10.17
N VAL A 140 -18.16 5.10 10.04
CA VAL A 140 -17.41 5.37 8.80
C VAL A 140 -15.94 4.95 8.86
N PHE A 141 -15.55 4.15 9.86
CA PHE A 141 -14.15 3.72 10.00
C PHE A 141 -13.72 2.80 8.84
N PRO A 142 -12.51 2.99 8.27
CA PRO A 142 -12.01 2.16 7.19
C PRO A 142 -11.75 0.75 7.70
N LYS A 143 -12.35 -0.24 7.04
CA LYS A 143 -12.17 -1.65 7.36
C LYS A 143 -11.60 -2.39 6.17
N LEU A 144 -10.42 -2.98 6.35
CA LEU A 144 -9.89 -3.95 5.39
C LEU A 144 -10.83 -5.16 5.36
N THR A 145 -11.29 -5.52 4.17
CA THR A 145 -12.30 -6.54 3.95
C THR A 145 -11.81 -7.48 2.86
N TYR A 146 -11.98 -8.79 3.10
CA TYR A 146 -11.72 -9.83 2.12
C TYR A 146 -13.02 -10.11 1.35
N GLY A 147 -13.01 -9.92 0.04
CA GLY A 147 -14.13 -10.25 -0.84
C GLY A 147 -14.22 -11.74 -1.11
N GLU A 148 -15.44 -12.26 -1.19
CA GLU A 148 -15.67 -13.66 -1.58
C GLU A 148 -15.30 -13.91 -3.05
N GLU A 149 -15.56 -12.91 -3.90
CA GLU A 149 -15.18 -12.92 -5.30
C GLU A 149 -13.81 -12.26 -5.51
N LYS A 150 -12.99 -12.88 -6.36
CA LYS A 150 -11.71 -12.32 -6.78
C LYS A 150 -11.88 -11.36 -7.94
N ASP A 151 -11.10 -10.29 -7.94
CA ASP A 151 -10.94 -9.40 -9.08
C ASP A 151 -10.02 -10.06 -10.12
N THR A 152 -10.63 -10.71 -11.12
CA THR A 152 -9.89 -11.40 -12.19
C THR A 152 -9.21 -10.45 -13.17
N GLN A 153 -9.35 -9.14 -12.97
CA GLN A 153 -8.80 -8.11 -13.85
C GLN A 153 -7.48 -7.52 -13.32
N VAL A 154 -6.97 -8.00 -12.18
CA VAL A 154 -5.69 -7.53 -11.66
C VAL A 154 -4.56 -7.98 -12.58
N GLU A 155 -3.72 -7.03 -12.99
CA GLU A 155 -2.45 -7.29 -13.67
C GLU A 155 -1.33 -6.75 -12.79
N LEU A 156 -0.76 -7.61 -11.94
CA LEU A 156 0.25 -7.20 -10.97
C LEU A 156 1.62 -7.05 -11.65
N GLU A 157 2.27 -5.90 -11.44
CA GLU A 157 3.64 -5.63 -11.85
C GLU A 157 4.46 -5.11 -10.66
N THR A 158 5.78 -5.20 -10.80
CA THR A 158 6.72 -4.75 -9.76
C THR A 158 7.51 -3.53 -10.17
N ALA A 159 7.93 -2.73 -9.20
CA ALA A 159 8.86 -1.62 -9.38
C ALA A 159 9.75 -1.47 -8.13
N ILE A 160 10.82 -0.69 -8.24
CA ILE A 160 11.57 -0.27 -7.04
C ILE A 160 10.71 0.65 -6.18
N ARG A 161 10.98 0.68 -4.88
CA ARG A 161 10.30 1.57 -3.92
C ARG A 161 10.68 3.04 -4.17
N HIS A 162 9.77 3.96 -3.87
CA HIS A 162 9.96 5.39 -4.10
C HIS A 162 10.67 6.07 -2.94
N ASN A 163 11.59 6.99 -3.26
CA ASN A 163 12.36 7.78 -2.30
C ASN A 163 13.10 6.94 -1.25
N VAL A 164 13.62 5.77 -1.65
CA VAL A 164 14.51 4.98 -0.78
C VAL A 164 15.82 5.75 -0.55
N PRO A 165 16.25 5.94 0.71
CA PRO A 165 17.50 6.65 1.02
C PRO A 165 18.72 6.03 0.34
N VAL A 166 19.71 6.89 0.05
CA VAL A 166 21.03 6.45 -0.39
C VAL A 166 21.65 5.56 0.68
N GLY A 167 22.32 4.48 0.26
CA GLY A 167 22.90 3.50 1.19
C GLY A 167 21.90 2.50 1.76
N SER A 168 20.65 2.47 1.28
CA SER A 168 19.76 1.36 1.60
C SER A 168 20.21 0.08 0.91
N SER A 169 20.34 -0.99 1.70
CA SER A 169 20.64 -2.35 1.26
C SER A 169 19.68 -2.85 0.18
N MET A 170 18.40 -2.49 0.30
CA MET A 170 17.30 -2.95 -0.55
C MET A 170 16.79 -1.83 -1.48
N LYS A 171 17.67 -0.91 -1.92
CA LYS A 171 17.30 0.23 -2.77
C LYS A 171 16.70 -0.20 -4.11
N ASN A 172 17.26 -1.25 -4.72
CA ASN A 172 16.84 -1.75 -6.03
C ASN A 172 15.90 -2.95 -5.94
N ALA A 173 15.49 -3.33 -4.72
CA ALA A 173 14.59 -4.46 -4.53
C ALA A 173 13.20 -4.13 -5.11
N PRO A 174 12.58 -5.03 -5.89
CA PRO A 174 11.29 -4.81 -6.54
C PRO A 174 10.10 -5.00 -5.56
N TYR A 175 10.18 -4.33 -4.41
CA TYR A 175 9.22 -4.41 -3.30
C TYR A 175 8.07 -3.39 -3.40
N CYS A 176 7.92 -2.74 -4.56
CA CYS A 176 6.67 -2.07 -4.89
C CYS A 176 5.85 -2.91 -5.85
N PHE A 177 4.56 -3.04 -5.58
CA PHE A 177 3.60 -3.75 -6.41
C PHE A 177 2.49 -2.80 -6.84
N TYR A 178 2.08 -2.88 -8.10
CA TYR A 178 1.03 -2.04 -8.64
C TYR A 178 0.19 -2.77 -9.68
N ASN A 179 -1.04 -2.29 -9.89
CA ASN A 179 -1.95 -2.85 -10.88
C ASN A 179 -1.73 -2.15 -12.23
N LYS A 180 -1.01 -2.82 -13.13
CA LYS A 180 -0.68 -2.35 -14.47
C LYS A 180 -1.91 -2.10 -15.33
N LYS A 181 -3.04 -2.78 -15.05
CA LYS A 181 -4.28 -2.54 -15.77
C LYS A 181 -4.74 -1.08 -15.70
N TYR A 182 -4.31 -0.37 -14.64
CA TYR A 182 -4.62 1.04 -14.47
C TYR A 182 -3.55 2.01 -15.00
N MET A 183 -2.56 1.50 -15.73
CA MET A 183 -1.56 2.30 -16.44
C MET A 183 -2.14 2.78 -17.77
N HIS A 184 -2.61 4.03 -17.80
CA HIS A 184 -3.14 4.62 -19.03
C HIS A 184 -2.01 5.03 -19.97
N LYS A 185 -2.25 4.97 -21.28
CA LYS A 185 -1.30 5.34 -22.34
C LYS A 185 -0.74 6.76 -22.24
N SER A 186 -1.44 7.68 -21.56
CA SER A 186 -0.96 9.04 -21.29
C SER A 186 0.08 9.12 -20.16
N GLY A 187 0.46 8.00 -19.54
CA GLY A 187 1.40 7.93 -18.42
C GLY A 187 0.77 8.29 -17.07
N LYS A 188 -0.56 8.32 -16.97
CA LYS A 188 -1.32 8.58 -15.75
C LYS A 188 -2.08 7.33 -15.29
N TRP A 189 -2.66 7.41 -14.09
CA TRP A 189 -3.66 6.43 -13.69
C TRP A 189 -4.93 6.62 -14.53
N GLY A 190 -5.41 5.54 -15.10
CA GLY A 190 -6.64 5.49 -15.90
C GLY A 190 -7.11 4.05 -16.05
N PHE A 191 -8.18 3.82 -16.80
CA PHE A 191 -8.64 2.48 -17.14
C PHE A 191 -9.09 2.50 -18.59
N GLU A 192 -8.63 1.53 -19.38
CA GLU A 192 -8.85 1.49 -20.82
C GLU A 192 -8.41 2.82 -21.49
N ASP A 193 -9.33 3.53 -22.13
CA ASP A 193 -9.06 4.80 -22.83
C ASP A 193 -9.40 6.05 -22.00
N ALA A 194 -9.75 5.88 -20.72
CA ALA A 194 -10.15 6.98 -19.84
C ALA A 194 -9.11 7.26 -18.75
N GLU A 195 -8.67 8.53 -18.64
CA GLU A 195 -7.92 8.99 -17.48
C GLU A 195 -8.82 9.06 -16.24
N LEU A 196 -8.33 8.55 -15.11
CA LEU A 196 -9.01 8.73 -13.83
C LEU A 196 -8.70 10.13 -13.27
N LYS A 197 -9.75 10.82 -12.79
CA LYS A 197 -9.58 12.03 -11.99
C LYS A 197 -8.97 11.68 -10.63
N ARG A 198 -8.16 12.58 -10.07
CA ARG A 198 -7.60 12.44 -8.72
C ARG A 198 -8.61 12.92 -7.68
N TYR A 199 -8.93 12.11 -6.70
CA TYR A 199 -9.70 12.53 -5.54
C TYR A 199 -8.83 13.34 -4.57
N ASN A 200 -9.25 14.54 -4.23
CA ASN A 200 -8.62 15.35 -3.19
C ASN A 200 -9.36 15.10 -1.85
N PRO A 201 -8.73 14.41 -0.89
CA PRO A 201 -9.40 14.03 0.37
C PRO A 201 -9.69 15.21 1.29
N SER A 202 -8.98 16.34 1.14
CA SER A 202 -9.20 17.53 1.95
C SER A 202 -10.40 18.34 1.48
N THR A 203 -10.69 18.36 0.17
CA THR A 203 -11.82 19.11 -0.39
C THR A 203 -12.99 18.22 -0.80
N ARG A 204 -12.80 16.89 -0.77
CA ARG A 204 -13.75 15.86 -1.24
C ARG A 204 -14.20 16.06 -2.69
N LYS A 205 -13.30 16.57 -3.54
CA LYS A 205 -13.57 16.83 -4.96
C LYS A 205 -12.56 16.10 -5.84
N SER A 206 -13.03 15.69 -7.02
CA SER A 206 -12.18 15.12 -8.06
C SER A 206 -11.54 16.23 -8.91
N VAL A 207 -10.22 16.20 -9.05
CA VAL A 207 -9.38 17.17 -9.77
C VAL A 207 -8.53 16.47 -10.84
N VAL A 208 -7.75 17.23 -11.61
CA VAL A 208 -6.85 16.69 -12.64
C VAL A 208 -5.72 15.87 -11.98
N ASN A 209 -5.36 14.74 -12.58
CA ASN A 209 -4.36 13.80 -12.08
C ASN A 209 -2.93 14.20 -12.52
N THR A 210 -2.27 15.08 -11.76
CA THR A 210 -0.95 15.67 -12.14
C THR A 210 0.21 15.47 -11.15
N TYR A 211 -0.01 14.90 -9.96
CA TYR A 211 0.87 15.17 -8.81
C TYR A 211 1.82 14.07 -8.34
N SER A 212 1.76 12.84 -8.85
CA SER A 212 2.57 11.74 -8.31
C SER A 212 3.39 11.02 -9.36
N ILE A 213 4.68 10.82 -9.05
CA ILE A 213 5.55 9.87 -9.75
C ILE A 213 4.88 8.50 -9.70
N LYS A 214 4.76 7.87 -10.86
CA LYS A 214 4.05 6.61 -11.05
C LYS A 214 5.00 5.43 -10.89
N PRO A 215 4.49 4.26 -10.47
CA PRO A 215 5.33 3.11 -10.21
C PRO A 215 6.11 2.62 -11.44
N TRP A 216 5.51 2.70 -12.64
CA TRP A 216 6.13 2.33 -13.91
C TRP A 216 7.21 3.29 -14.43
N ASN A 217 7.44 4.42 -13.74
CA ASN A 217 8.50 5.38 -14.07
C ASN A 217 9.70 5.27 -13.12
N ARG A 218 9.76 4.22 -12.28
CA ARG A 218 10.81 4.00 -11.27
C ARG A 218 11.63 2.78 -11.63
#